data_AF-A0AAD6Z498-F1
#
_entry.id   AF-A0AAD6Z498-F1
#
_cell.length_a   1.000
_cell.length_b   1.000
_cell.length_c   1.000
_cell.angle_alpha   90.00
_cell.angle_beta   90.00
_cell.angle_gamma   90.00
#
_symmetry.space_group_name_H-M   'P 1'
#
loop_
_entity.id
_entity.type
_entity.pdbx_description
1 polymer ?
#
loop_
_entity_poly.entity_id
_entity_poly.type
_entity_poly.pdbx_seq_one_letter_code
_entity_poly.pdbx_strand_id
1 'polypeptide(L)' 'KHWTETTSLKSRNLALKIFLCVGGWTFNDPASSICYRALVASTANTNVFIGSVLSVMRAYGFDGIDIECPIFAHEYLYC' A
#
# COMPACT_ATOMS: atom_id res chain seq x y z
N LYS A 1 6.80 -13.79 5.96
CA LYS A 1 6.66 -14.53 7.24
C LYS A 1 5.81 -13.76 8.25
N HIS A 2 6.09 -12.48 8.50
CA HIS A 2 5.38 -11.71 9.52
C HIS A 2 3.93 -11.34 9.22
N TRP A 3 3.51 -11.24 7.96
CA TRP A 3 2.14 -10.82 7.63
C TRP A 3 1.06 -11.74 8.21
N THR A 4 1.18 -13.06 8.06
CA THR A 4 0.22 -14.01 8.65
C THR A 4 0.26 -13.98 10.18
N GLU A 5 1.44 -13.83 10.78
CA GLU A 5 1.61 -13.73 12.23
C GLU A 5 0.88 -12.47 12.77
N THR A 6 1.04 -11.33 12.09
CA THR A 6 0.38 -10.07 12.42
C THR A 6 -1.14 -10.18 12.24
N THR A 7 -1.63 -10.66 11.11
CA THR A 7 -3.08 -10.77 10.87
C THR A 7 -3.76 -11.79 11.78
N SER A 8 -3.02 -12.80 12.26
CA SER A 8 -3.51 -13.78 13.23
C SER A 8 -3.80 -13.18 14.61
N LEU A 9 -3.29 -11.98 14.94
CA LEU A 9 -3.61 -11.28 16.19
C LEU A 9 -5.10 -10.95 16.32
N LYS A 10 -5.85 -10.92 15.20
CA LYS A 10 -7.31 -10.76 15.20
C LYS A 10 -8.04 -11.87 15.97
N SER A 11 -7.44 -13.05 16.13
CA SER A 11 -8.00 -14.13 16.97
C SER A 11 -8.14 -13.72 18.45
N ARG A 12 -7.35 -12.74 18.91
CA ARG A 12 -7.39 -12.24 20.30
C ARG A 12 -8.36 -11.07 20.48
N ASN A 13 -8.65 -10.35 19.40
CA ASN A 13 -9.58 -9.23 19.39
C ASN A 13 -10.26 -9.16 18.02
N LEU A 14 -11.51 -9.63 17.95
CA LEU A 14 -12.29 -9.65 16.70
C LEU A 14 -12.63 -8.26 16.16
N ALA A 15 -12.53 -7.20 16.98
CA ALA A 15 -12.70 -5.82 16.55
C ALA A 15 -11.43 -5.23 15.92
N LEU A 16 -10.27 -5.89 16.06
CA LEU A 16 -9.01 -5.45 15.47
C LEU A 16 -9.08 -5.52 13.94
N LYS A 17 -8.71 -4.42 13.28
CA LYS A 17 -8.56 -4.33 11.83
C LYS A 17 -7.09 -4.10 11.49
N ILE A 18 -6.60 -4.84 10.51
CA ILE A 18 -5.19 -4.78 10.10
C ILE A 18 -5.14 -4.47 8.61
N PHE A 19 -4.46 -3.38 8.28
CA PHE A 19 -4.36 -2.85 6.93
C PHE A 19 -2.95 -3.10 6.39
N LEU A 20 -2.87 -3.41 5.09
CA LEU A 20 -1.60 -3.45 4.37
C LEU A 20 -1.24 -2.02 3.97
N CYS A 21 -0.16 -1.47 4.50
CA CYS A 21 0.34 -0.18 4.01
C CYS A 21 1.31 -0.40 2.85
N VAL A 22 1.10 0.33 1.74
CA VAL A 22 1.98 0.32 0.57
C VAL A 22 2.57 1.71 0.38
N GLY A 23 3.86 1.84 0.65
CA GLY A 23 4.63 3.06 0.45
C GLY A 23 5.50 3.44 1.62
N GLY A 24 5.30 4.64 2.14
CA GLY A 24 6.08 5.18 3.26
C GLY A 24 7.26 6.03 2.83
N TRP A 25 7.75 6.85 3.75
CA TRP A 25 8.86 7.81 3.53
C TRP A 25 10.10 7.19 2.88
N THR A 26 10.45 5.96 3.27
CA THR A 26 11.64 5.25 2.76
C THR A 26 11.44 4.70 1.35
N PHE A 27 10.22 4.74 0.81
CA PHE A 27 9.86 4.35 -0.56
C PHE A 27 9.64 5.59 -1.44
N ASN A 28 10.50 6.61 -1.27
CA ASN A 28 10.45 7.89 -1.98
C ASN A 28 11.78 8.25 -2.65
N ASP A 29 12.63 7.27 -2.95
CA ASP A 29 13.79 7.52 -3.81
C ASP A 29 13.32 7.75 -5.27
N PRO A 30 14.16 8.34 -6.14
CA PRO A 30 13.77 8.64 -7.52
C PRO A 30 13.24 7.45 -8.32
N ALA A 31 13.72 6.22 -8.06
CA ALA A 31 13.22 5.03 -8.75
C ALA A 31 11.82 4.65 -8.25
N SER A 32 11.57 4.73 -6.94
CA SER A 32 10.26 4.47 -6.35
C SER A 32 9.20 5.51 -6.73
N SER A 33 9.59 6.78 -6.91
CA SER A 33 8.70 7.84 -7.42
C SER A 33 8.18 7.54 -8.84
N ILE A 34 9.04 6.98 -9.70
CA ILE A 34 8.64 6.54 -11.04
C ILE A 34 7.60 5.43 -10.97
N CYS A 35 7.70 4.50 -10.01
CA CYS A 35 6.73 3.43 -9.81
C CYS A 35 5.32 3.97 -9.52
N TYR A 36 5.18 4.97 -8.63
CA TYR A 36 3.89 5.59 -8.34
C TYR A 36 3.31 6.30 -9.57
N ARG A 37 4.12 7.10 -10.26
CA ARG A 37 3.70 7.80 -11.47
C ARG A 37 3.23 6.81 -12.54
N ALA A 38 3.96 5.71 -12.74
CA ALA A 38 3.59 4.67 -13.69
C ALA A 38 2.29 3.96 -13.31
N LEU A 39 2.09 3.68 -12.02
CA LEU A 39 0.89 3.03 -11.48
C LEU A 39 -0.37 3.86 -11.77
N VAL A 40 -0.32 5.18 -11.58
CA VAL A 40 -1.46 6.09 -11.78
C VAL A 40 -1.58 6.62 -13.21
N ALA A 41 -0.58 6.41 -14.07
CA ALA A 41 -0.55 6.94 -15.44
C ALA A 41 -1.63 6.36 -16.38
N SER A 42 -2.21 5.20 -16.05
CA SER A 42 -3.30 4.61 -16.83
C SER A 42 -4.20 3.71 -16.01
N THR A 43 -5.46 3.60 -16.43
CA THR A 43 -6.42 2.65 -15.84
C THR A 43 -5.93 1.20 -15.92
N ALA A 44 -5.21 0.83 -17.00
CA ALA A 44 -4.65 -0.51 -17.13
C ALA A 44 -3.61 -0.81 -16.04
N ASN A 45 -2.69 0.13 -15.77
CA ASN A 45 -1.68 -0.03 -14.72
C ASN A 45 -2.31 -0.04 -13.32
N THR A 46 -3.29 0.84 -13.10
CA THR A 46 -4.04 0.86 -11.84
C THR A 46 -4.79 -0.45 -11.61
N ASN A 47 -5.40 -1.05 -12.65
CA ASN A 47 -6.09 -2.34 -12.55
C ASN A 47 -5.13 -3.49 -12.22
N VAL A 48 -3.92 -3.49 -12.81
CA VAL A 48 -2.88 -4.48 -12.48
C VAL A 48 -2.48 -4.36 -11.02
N PHE A 49 -2.27 -3.13 -10.52
CA PHE A 49 -1.95 -2.88 -9.12
C PHE A 49 -3.07 -3.31 -8.16
N ILE A 50 -4.34 -2.98 -8.47
CA ILE A 50 -5.49 -3.44 -7.68
C ILE A 50 -5.52 -4.97 -7.63
N GLY A 51 -5.30 -5.64 -8.77
CA GLY A 51 -5.27 -7.09 -8.85
C GLY A 51 -4.19 -7.72 -7.96
N SER A 52 -2.98 -7.15 -7.97
CA SER A 52 -1.87 -7.65 -7.15
C SER A 52 -2.10 -7.40 -5.66
N VAL A 53 -2.57 -6.21 -5.26
CA VAL A 53 -2.94 -5.91 -3.87
C VAL A 53 -4.02 -6.84 -3.35
N LEU A 54 -5.10 -7.02 -4.11
CA LEU A 54 -6.21 -7.91 -3.72
C LEU A 54 -5.74 -9.36 -3.54
N SER A 55 -4.78 -9.81 -4.35
CA SER A 55 -4.17 -11.13 -4.21
C SER A 55 -3.45 -11.26 -2.86
N VAL A 56 -2.61 -10.29 -2.50
CA VAL A 56 -1.89 -10.26 -1.22
C VAL A 56 -2.87 -10.18 -0.04
N MET A 57 -3.86 -9.29 -0.10
CA MET A 57 -4.84 -9.14 0.98
C MET A 57 -5.58 -10.45 1.27
N ARG A 58 -6.03 -11.16 0.22
CA ARG A 58 -6.69 -12.47 0.37
C ARG A 58 -5.74 -13.56 0.88
N ALA A 59 -4.50 -13.57 0.40
CA ALA A 59 -3.52 -14.58 0.80
C ALA A 59 -3.13 -14.48 2.29
N TYR A 60 -3.11 -13.26 2.85
CA TYR A 60 -2.60 -13.02 4.20
C TYR A 60 -3.65 -12.51 5.20
N GLY A 61 -4.90 -12.29 4.78
CA GLY A 61 -6.01 -11.96 5.67
C GLY A 61 -6.05 -10.50 6.15
N PHE A 62 -5.60 -9.56 5.31
CA PHE A 62 -5.72 -8.12 5.59
C PHE A 62 -7.18 -7.65 5.41
N ASP A 63 -7.60 -6.68 6.23
CA ASP A 63 -8.96 -6.12 6.19
C ASP A 63 -9.09 -4.94 5.23
N GLY A 64 -7.96 -4.36 4.82
CA GLY A 64 -7.91 -3.21 3.92
C GLY A 64 -6.49 -2.91 3.45
N ILE A 65 -6.37 -1.91 2.59
CA ILE A 65 -5.12 -1.31 2.15
C ILE A 65 -5.08 0.16 2.58
N ASP A 66 -3.91 0.61 2.99
CA ASP A 66 -3.56 2.02 3.14
C ASP A 66 -2.49 2.37 2.10
N ILE A 67 -2.70 3.41 1.30
CA ILE A 67 -1.79 3.80 0.22
C ILE A 67 -1.11 5.09 0.64
N GLU A 68 0.09 4.95 1.19
CA GLU A 68 0.92 6.08 1.59
C GLU A 68 1.82 6.48 0.41
N CYS A 69 1.25 7.24 -0.52
CA CYS A 69 2.03 7.88 -1.58
C CYS A 69 2.73 9.12 -1.00
N PRO A 70 4.04 9.30 -1.23
CA PRO A 70 4.71 10.57 -0.95
C PRO A 70 4.26 11.60 -1.99
N ILE A 71 3.04 12.08 -1.86
CA ILE A 71 2.50 13.20 -2.63
C ILE A 71 1.92 14.17 -1.60
N PHE A 72 2.63 15.30 -1.44
CA PHE A 72 2.28 16.51 -0.66
C PHE A 72 2.59 16.56 0.86
N ALA A 73 3.74 16.06 1.34
CA ALA A 73 4.22 16.41 2.69
C ALA A 73 5.43 17.37 2.71
N HIS A 74 5.98 17.76 1.56
CA HIS A 74 7.00 18.80 1.48
C HIS A 74 6.71 19.68 0.26
N GLU A 75 6.38 20.96 0.53
CA GLU A 75 6.42 22.09 -0.41
C GLU A 75 5.30 22.09 -1.49
N TYR A 76 4.24 22.90 -1.37
CA TYR A 76 4.29 24.36 -1.57
C TYR A 76 5.71 24.93 -1.64
N LEU A 77 6.35 24.83 -2.80
CA LEU A 77 7.27 25.82 -3.38
C LEU A 77 7.86 25.23 -4.68
N TYR A 78 7.41 25.81 -5.79
CA TYR A 78 7.98 25.80 -7.14
C TYR A 78 7.78 24.58 -8.06
N CYS A 79 7.03 24.89 -9.13
CA CYS A 79 6.75 24.20 -10.40
C CYS A 79 5.56 23.23 -10.43
#